data_AF-A0A0Q4MXE9-F1
#
_entry.id   AF-A0A0Q4MXE9-F1
#
_cell.length_a   1.000
_cell.length_b   1.000
_cell.length_c   1.000
_cell.angle_alpha   90.00
_cell.angle_beta   90.00
_cell.angle_gamma   90.00
#
_symmetry.space_group_name_H-M   'P 1'
#
loop_
_entity.id
_entity.type
_entity.pdbx_description
1 polymer ?
#
loop_
_entity_poly.entity_id
_entity_poly.type
_entity_poly.pdbx_seq_one_letter_code
_entity_poly.pdbx_strand_id
1 'polypeptide(L)'
;MSVLYHYTIRFTSPHPDLTAEMMLRKTATLNMGVGELFNPVVGKIVHGVVTDFRRLTGSRDQVTYEIILEPFISLLDKQFRTHRFFVNKSVPEVVAQILDEHGLKGWEYEFTLRQTYPEA
;
A
#
# COMPACT_ATOMS: atom_id res chain seq x y z
N MET A 1 -17.07 -2.85 9.15
CA MET A 1 -16.31 -3.71 8.23
C MET A 1 -14.95 -3.06 8.03
N SER A 2 -13.86 -3.76 8.31
CA SER A 2 -12.50 -3.27 8.01
C SER A 2 -12.11 -3.80 6.63
N VAL A 3 -11.92 -2.91 5.66
CA VAL A 3 -11.50 -3.25 4.31
C VAL A 3 -10.29 -2.42 3.95
N LEU A 4 -9.34 -3.02 3.22
CA LEU A 4 -8.19 -2.31 2.70
C LEU A 4 -8.66 -1.34 1.61
N TYR A 5 -8.09 -0.15 1.57
CA TYR A 5 -8.38 0.78 0.50
C TYR A 5 -7.68 0.33 -0.79
N HIS A 6 -8.24 0.73 -1.93
CA HIS A 6 -7.71 0.43 -3.25
C HIS A 6 -7.93 1.65 -4.15
N TYR A 7 -6.85 2.28 -4.62
CA TYR A 7 -6.93 3.43 -5.52
C TYR A 7 -6.34 3.07 -6.88
N THR A 8 -7.18 3.05 -7.92
CA THR A 8 -6.73 3.02 -9.31
C THR A 8 -6.43 4.43 -9.78
N ILE A 9 -5.18 4.70 -10.11
CA ILE A 9 -4.71 6.04 -10.51
C ILE A 9 -4.26 5.97 -11.96
N ARG A 10 -4.87 6.82 -12.79
CA ARG A 10 -4.48 6.99 -14.20
C ARG A 10 -3.82 8.34 -14.38
N PHE A 11 -2.66 8.34 -15.04
CA PHE A 11 -1.90 9.56 -15.27
C PHE A 11 -1.15 9.49 -16.59
N THR A 12 -0.82 10.66 -17.12
CA THR A 12 -0.02 10.83 -18.33
C THR A 12 1.39 11.29 -17.96
N SER A 13 2.39 10.76 -18.64
CA SER A 13 3.80 11.16 -18.48
C SER A 13 4.41 11.49 -19.84
N PRO A 14 5.25 12.54 -19.93
CA PRO A 14 6.07 12.81 -21.11
C PRO A 14 7.23 11.80 -21.24
N HIS A 15 7.55 11.04 -20.18
CA HIS A 15 8.59 10.02 -20.20
C HIS A 15 7.99 8.66 -20.56
N PRO A 16 8.28 8.10 -21.76
CA PRO A 16 7.75 6.81 -22.19
C PRO A 16 8.46 5.61 -21.53
N ASP A 17 9.60 5.84 -20.89
CA ASP A 17 10.51 4.81 -20.38
C ASP A 17 10.19 4.35 -18.95
N LEU A 18 9.01 4.68 -18.42
CA LEU A 18 8.57 4.17 -17.13
C LEU A 18 8.39 2.65 -17.19
N THR A 19 9.23 1.92 -16.46
CA THR A 19 9.17 0.46 -16.37
C THR A 19 8.48 -0.01 -15.10
N ALA A 20 8.02 -1.26 -15.11
CA ALA A 20 7.38 -1.87 -13.95
C ALA A 20 8.33 -1.95 -12.74
N GLU A 21 9.64 -2.13 -12.95
CA GLU A 21 10.65 -2.21 -11.88
C GLU A 21 10.83 -0.89 -11.13
N MET A 22 10.62 0.24 -11.82
CA MET A 22 10.68 1.57 -11.23
C MET A 22 9.47 1.87 -10.35
N MET A 23 8.32 1.23 -10.61
CA MET A 23 7.05 1.57 -9.98
C MET A 23 6.57 0.51 -8.99
N LEU A 24 6.61 -0.77 -9.35
CA LEU A 24 6.09 -1.86 -8.53
C LEU A 24 6.84 -1.98 -7.21
N ARG A 25 6.08 -2.22 -6.13
CA ARG A 25 6.58 -2.39 -4.76
C ARG A 25 7.35 -1.17 -4.23
N LYS A 26 7.17 0.00 -4.86
CA LYS A 26 7.67 1.28 -4.33
C LYS A 26 6.60 1.95 -3.49
N THR A 27 7.04 2.59 -2.41
CA THR A 27 6.19 3.46 -1.62
C THR A 27 5.81 4.68 -2.43
N ALA A 28 4.54 5.06 -2.36
CA ALA A 28 4.00 6.20 -3.08
C ALA A 28 2.99 6.93 -2.21
N THR A 29 2.93 8.25 -2.39
CA THR A 29 2.02 9.13 -1.68
C THR A 29 1.14 9.85 -2.69
N LEU A 30 -0.17 9.66 -2.57
CA LEU A 30 -1.17 10.39 -3.33
C LEU A 30 -1.61 11.60 -2.51
N ASN A 31 -1.27 12.80 -2.99
CA ASN A 31 -1.70 14.06 -2.41
C ASN A 31 -2.93 14.57 -3.17
N MET A 32 -4.11 14.50 -2.55
CA MET A 32 -5.34 15.08 -3.07
C MET A 32 -5.49 16.49 -2.51
N GLY A 33 -5.02 17.48 -3.27
CA GLY A 33 -5.22 18.89 -2.97
C GLY A 33 -6.69 19.30 -3.09
N VAL A 34 -7.09 20.32 -2.34
CA VAL A 34 -8.41 20.96 -2.41
C VAL A 34 -8.24 22.46 -2.66
N GLY A 35 -9.23 23.11 -3.27
CA GLY A 35 -9.16 24.54 -3.58
C GLY A 35 -8.79 24.82 -5.05
N GLU A 36 -8.08 25.91 -5.30
CA GLU A 36 -7.77 26.36 -6.65
C GLU A 36 -6.72 25.47 -7.34
N LEU A 37 -6.92 25.19 -8.63
CA LEU A 37 -6.07 24.29 -9.43
C LEU A 37 -4.58 24.69 -9.40
N PHE A 38 -4.28 25.99 -9.35
CA PHE A 38 -2.93 26.52 -9.38
C PHE A 38 -2.37 26.84 -7.99
N ASN A 39 -3.19 26.74 -6.94
CA ASN A 39 -2.77 26.98 -5.57
C ASN A 39 -3.54 26.07 -4.59
N PRO A 40 -3.35 24.74 -4.70
CA PRO A 40 -4.11 23.79 -3.91
C PRO A 40 -3.68 23.83 -2.44
N VAL A 41 -4.66 23.84 -1.55
CA VAL A 41 -4.47 23.58 -0.13
C VAL A 41 -4.32 22.06 0.06
N VAL A 42 -3.44 21.64 0.98
CA VAL A 42 -3.27 20.22 1.30
C VAL A 42 -4.60 19.68 1.81
N GLY A 43 -5.21 18.79 1.02
CA GLY A 43 -6.42 18.08 1.41
C GLY A 43 -6.07 16.75 2.06
N LYS A 44 -6.34 15.66 1.35
CA LYS A 44 -6.13 14.30 1.83
C LYS A 44 -4.83 13.73 1.30
N ILE A 45 -4.01 13.19 2.19
CA ILE A 45 -2.80 12.46 1.84
C ILE A 45 -3.07 10.96 2.03
N VAL A 46 -2.75 10.15 1.02
CA VAL A 46 -2.85 8.69 1.08
C VAL A 46 -1.47 8.11 0.83
N HIS A 47 -0.93 7.45 1.86
CA HIS A 47 0.33 6.72 1.79
C HIS A 47 0.06 5.26 1.49
N GLY A 48 0.73 4.68 0.49
CA GLY A 48 0.62 3.28 0.15
C GLY A 48 1.81 2.76 -0.62
N VAL A 49 1.65 1.58 -1.21
CA VAL A 49 2.60 0.91 -2.08
C VAL A 49 1.94 0.63 -3.43
N VAL A 50 2.70 0.75 -4.51
CA VAL A 50 2.22 0.43 -5.85
C VAL A 50 2.23 -1.09 -6.04
N THR A 51 1.05 -1.70 -6.20
CA THR A 51 0.90 -3.16 -6.31
C THR A 51 0.67 -3.67 -7.72
N ASP A 52 0.25 -2.80 -8.63
CA ASP A 52 0.07 -3.06 -10.07
C ASP A 52 0.50 -1.83 -10.88
N PHE A 53 1.05 -2.05 -12.06
CA PHE A 53 1.51 -1.01 -12.98
C PHE A 53 1.21 -1.47 -14.41
N ARG A 54 0.52 -0.63 -15.18
CA ARG A 54 0.16 -0.89 -16.57
C ARG A 54 0.45 0.32 -17.43
N ARG A 55 1.05 0.09 -18.59
CA ARG A 55 1.08 1.05 -19.68
C ARG A 55 -0.16 0.83 -20.53
N LEU A 56 -0.98 1.87 -20.71
CA LEU A 56 -2.23 1.77 -21.45
C LEU A 56 -2.03 2.11 -22.92
N THR A 57 -1.84 3.39 -23.22
CA THR A 57 -1.76 3.93 -24.58
C THR A 57 -0.75 5.07 -24.61
N GLY A 58 -0.11 5.31 -25.76
CA GLY A 58 0.82 6.42 -25.91
C GLY A 58 0.70 7.07 -27.28
N SER A 59 0.74 8.40 -27.29
CA SER A 59 0.95 9.24 -28.47
C SER A 59 2.43 9.61 -28.58
N ARG A 60 2.84 10.33 -29.64
CA ARG A 60 4.24 10.81 -29.77
C ARG A 60 4.67 11.69 -28.58
N ASP A 61 3.73 12.41 -27.97
CA ASP A 61 4.06 13.43 -26.98
C ASP A 61 3.83 12.97 -25.53
N GLN A 62 2.96 11.98 -25.30
CA GLN A 62 2.59 11.53 -23.95
C GLN A 62 2.20 10.05 -23.92
N VAL A 63 2.52 9.37 -22.82
CA VAL A 63 2.10 8.00 -22.53
C VAL A 63 1.20 7.97 -21.29
N THR A 64 0.11 7.23 -21.39
CA THR A 64 -0.86 7.00 -20.31
C THR A 64 -0.50 5.72 -19.56
N TYR A 65 -0.43 5.84 -18.23
CA TYR A 65 -0.17 4.74 -17.31
C TYR A 65 -1.31 4.60 -16.31
N GLU A 66 -1.42 3.41 -15.74
CA GLU A 66 -2.30 3.08 -14.63
C GLU A 66 -1.48 2.42 -13.53
N ILE A 67 -1.70 2.84 -12.29
CA ILE A 67 -1.17 2.19 -11.10
C ILE A 67 -2.27 1.87 -10.11
N ILE A 68 -2.03 0.86 -9.30
CA ILE A 68 -2.88 0.54 -8.14
C ILE A 68 -2.09 0.87 -6.87
N LEU A 69 -2.64 1.78 -6.05
CA LEU A 69 -2.10 2.16 -4.76
C LEU A 69 -2.93 1.51 -3.65
N GLU A 70 -2.26 0.70 -2.84
CA GLU A 70 -2.84 -0.08 -1.75
C GLU A 70 -2.02 0.08 -0.46
N PRO A 71 -2.58 -0.20 0.73
CA PRO A 71 -1.81 -0.15 1.95
C PRO A 71 -0.74 -1.24 1.96
N PHE A 72 0.37 -0.98 2.65
CA PHE A 72 1.50 -1.92 2.74
C PHE A 72 1.09 -3.33 3.17
N ILE A 73 0.11 -3.43 4.08
CA ILE A 73 -0.45 -4.71 4.55
C ILE A 73 -1.06 -5.58 3.44
N SER A 74 -1.43 -5.00 2.29
CA SER A 74 -1.92 -5.76 1.12
C SER A 74 -0.85 -6.67 0.52
N LEU A 75 0.43 -6.40 0.80
CA LEU A 75 1.54 -7.27 0.38
C LEU A 75 1.53 -8.61 1.14
N LEU A 76 0.89 -8.70 2.31
CA LEU A 76 0.76 -9.96 3.06
C LEU A 76 -0.07 -11.00 2.30
N ASP A 77 -1.07 -10.57 1.52
CA ASP A 77 -1.94 -11.46 0.73
C ASP A 77 -1.17 -12.24 -0.34
N LYS A 78 -0.08 -11.65 -0.84
CA LYS A 78 0.73 -12.24 -1.92
C LYS A 78 1.75 -13.27 -1.42
N GLN A 79 1.71 -13.67 -0.14
CA GLN A 79 2.57 -14.72 0.38
C GLN A 79 2.14 -16.12 -0.05
N PHE A 80 3.08 -16.90 -0.57
CA PHE A 80 2.87 -18.31 -0.87
C PHE A 80 2.74 -19.13 0.42
N ARG A 81 1.50 -19.58 0.69
CA ARG A 81 1.12 -20.74 1.53
C ARG A 81 2.18 -21.21 2.54
N THR A 82 2.38 -20.47 3.62
CA THR A 82 3.09 -20.99 4.79
C THR A 82 2.06 -21.46 5.81
N HIS A 83 1.91 -22.77 5.96
CA HIS A 83 1.27 -23.32 7.16
C HIS A 83 2.20 -23.08 8.33
N ARG A 84 1.73 -22.39 9.37
CA ARG A 84 2.53 -22.04 10.54
C ARG A 84 1.78 -22.39 11.81
N PHE A 85 2.51 -22.89 12.79
CA PHE A 85 2.01 -23.15 14.13
C PHE A 85 2.62 -22.12 15.07
N PHE A 86 1.75 -21.42 15.79
CA PHE A 86 2.13 -20.51 16.87
C PHE A 86 1.71 -21.18 18.18
N VAL A 87 2.62 -21.28 19.14
CA VAL A 87 2.42 -21.98 20.42
C VAL A 87 2.83 -21.04 21.55
N ASN A 88 2.01 -20.97 22.59
CA ASN A 88 2.16 -20.04 23.72
C ASN A 88 2.27 -18.58 23.24
N LYS A 89 1.38 -18.17 22.33
CA LYS A 89 1.31 -16.79 21.85
C LYS A 89 -0.13 -16.31 21.79
N SER A 90 -0.35 -15.07 22.19
CA SER A 90 -1.63 -14.40 21.97
C SER A 90 -1.80 -13.93 20.53
N VAL A 91 -3.04 -13.72 20.11
CA VAL A 91 -3.37 -13.17 18.77
C VAL A 91 -2.57 -11.90 18.41
N PRO A 92 -2.51 -10.85 19.25
CA PRO A 92 -1.75 -9.65 18.91
C PRO A 92 -0.24 -9.92 18.77
N GLU A 93 0.33 -10.85 19.53
CA GLU A 93 1.75 -11.22 19.39
C GLU A 93 2.02 -11.95 18.07
N VAL A 94 1.10 -12.84 17.66
CA VAL A 94 1.18 -13.50 16.36
C VAL A 94 1.10 -12.48 15.22
N VAL A 95 0.16 -11.52 15.30
CA VAL A 95 0.04 -10.47 14.29
C VAL A 95 1.28 -9.58 14.28
N ALA A 96 1.80 -9.17 15.44
CA ALA A 96 3.02 -8.37 15.55
C ALA A 96 4.21 -9.07 14.89
N GLN A 97 4.40 -10.37 15.15
CA GLN A 97 5.46 -11.16 14.54
C GLN A 97 5.31 -11.22 13.02
N ILE A 98 4.10 -11.44 12.51
CA ILE A 98 3.87 -11.46 11.05
C ILE A 98 4.21 -10.10 10.43
N LEU A 99 3.81 -9.00 11.07
CA LEU A 99 4.10 -7.65 10.57
C LEU A 99 5.61 -7.35 10.56
N ASP A 100 6.33 -7.71 11.64
CA ASP A 100 7.78 -7.52 11.77
C ASP A 100 8.57 -8.29 10.70
N GLU A 101 8.22 -9.55 10.48
CA GLU A 101 8.83 -10.39 9.44
C GLU A 101 8.63 -9.83 8.02
N HIS A 102 7.58 -9.03 7.81
CA HIS A 102 7.31 -8.35 6.55
C HIS A 102 7.92 -6.96 6.46
N GLY A 103 8.74 -6.59 7.44
CA GLY A 103 9.48 -5.33 7.46
C GLY A 103 8.66 -4.13 7.91
N LEU A 104 7.44 -4.33 8.44
CA LEU A 104 6.76 -3.26 9.16
C LEU A 104 7.42 -3.08 10.52
N LYS A 105 7.92 -1.88 10.77
CA LYS A 105 8.52 -1.55 12.05
C LYS A 105 7.41 -1.27 13.06
N GLY A 106 7.64 -1.59 14.33
CA GLY A 106 6.65 -1.43 15.41
C GLY A 106 6.09 -0.02 15.63
N TRP A 107 6.67 1.01 15.00
CA TRP A 107 6.14 2.38 15.00
C TRP A 107 5.19 2.69 13.83
N GLU A 108 5.07 1.79 12.86
CA GLU A 108 4.18 1.92 11.69
C GLU A 108 2.76 1.38 11.96
N TYR A 109 2.54 0.73 13.10
CA TYR A 109 1.25 0.19 13.52
C TYR A 109 1.02 0.33 15.02
N GLU A 110 -0.24 0.33 15.44
CA GLU A 110 -0.66 0.36 16.84
C GLU A 110 -1.76 -0.67 17.09
N PHE A 111 -1.67 -1.41 18.19
CA PHE A 111 -2.72 -2.33 18.64
C PHE A 111 -3.63 -1.68 19.67
N THR A 112 -4.76 -1.14 19.24
CA THR A 112 -5.82 -0.66 20.15
C THR A 112 -6.80 -1.81 20.47
N LEU A 113 -6.49 -2.60 21.49
CA LEU A 113 -7.29 -3.78 21.86
C LEU A 113 -8.49 -3.41 22.75
N ARG A 114 -9.65 -4.01 22.50
CA ARG A 114 -10.87 -3.82 23.32
C ARG A 114 -10.97 -4.78 24.52
N GLN A 115 -10.16 -5.83 24.52
CA GLN A 115 -10.19 -6.91 25.50
C GLN A 115 -8.81 -7.57 25.58
N THR A 116 -8.54 -8.27 26.68
CA THR A 116 -7.34 -9.10 26.84
C THR A 116 -7.52 -10.39 26.06
N TYR A 117 -6.53 -10.75 25.25
CA TYR A 117 -6.53 -11.98 24.46
C TYR A 117 -5.67 -13.04 25.17
N PRO A 118 -6.20 -14.25 25.43
CA PRO A 118 -5.43 -15.32 26.04
C PRO A 118 -4.38 -15.87 25.08
N GLU A 119 -3.34 -16.47 25.64
CA GLU A 119 -2.35 -17.27 24.90
C GLU A 119 -2.91 -18.67 24.63
N ALA A 120 -2.61 -19.22 23.45
CA ALA A 120 -3.03 -20.56 23.01
C ALA A 120 -1.84 -21.48 22.74
#